data_AF-A0A939UIQ9-F1
#
_entry.id   AF-A0A939UIQ9-F1
#
_cell.length_a   1.000
_cell.length_b   1.000
_cell.length_c   1.000
_cell.angle_alpha   90.00
_cell.angle_beta   90.00
_cell.angle_gamma   90.00
#
_symmetry.space_group_name_H-M   'P 1'
#
loop_
_entity.id
_entity.type
_entity.pdbx_description
1 polymer ?
#
loop_
_entity_poly.entity_id
_entity_poly.type
_entity_poly.pdbx_seq_one_letter_code
_entity_poly.pdbx_strand_id
1 'polypeptide(L)'
;MKKLCCLVLCLFVFWTAIVSPTAAYAGQDDVGVDKYIDNYLNYKGYSSIEELLGSERSGADLDVAFCLRRYVDGLDFSQIERGIDPSKYTAQSKEKQLFYKKAFGGDVVGDPVAARVGLIGNVFALHLLKNGVSIEGVTKEEMAEGILSHRLNDGGWAITGQIADVDVTAMCLQALLGECDDTVMEEGVTLLSSRQRTDGAFISYGTVNCESCAQVIILLSAMGIDCATDSRFVKENSLLDALLSFCTEKGVFLHERGNERSIDGPTAQALSALVAYDLYKKGGGAFYSLPEYHYGNTSVVITPEKTAHKLPINAWVAVGLAGATVLICGVILFVKRGGWKEVVVIVLIGCGLSLFIGLSTFQTVDEYYSTTLKEEGPMVVELVIRKDKVDPDDPIIFDGEVGIREGGNVMDAVLVATRKERLQLSYVTGYISSIDNLAEFDYGNESGWMFAVNGVFSERSVNEKYLSAGDKVVFLYSLDMGKDVAVYLEADGEK
;
A
#
# COMPACT_ATOMS: atom_id res chain seq x y z
N MET A 1 62.07 -10.21 18.24
CA MET A 1 60.92 -9.28 18.40
C MET A 1 60.93 -8.02 17.51
N LYS A 2 61.84 -7.86 16.55
CA LYS A 2 61.77 -6.78 15.52
C LYS A 2 61.73 -7.28 14.07
N LYS A 3 61.60 -8.60 13.85
CA LYS A 3 61.44 -9.22 12.51
C LYS A 3 60.10 -9.95 12.32
N LEU A 4 59.21 -9.90 13.31
CA LEU A 4 57.85 -10.45 13.22
C LEU A 4 56.78 -9.34 12.99
N CYS A 5 57.13 -8.06 13.20
CA CYS A 5 56.23 -6.94 12.90
C CYS A 5 56.23 -6.49 11.43
N CYS A 6 57.27 -6.79 10.65
CA CYS A 6 57.29 -6.45 9.22
C CYS A 6 56.57 -7.48 8.34
N LEU A 7 56.38 -8.72 8.80
CA LEU A 7 55.64 -9.73 8.03
C LEU A 7 54.12 -9.59 8.20
N VAL A 8 53.65 -9.03 9.31
CA VAL A 8 52.22 -8.79 9.58
C VAL A 8 51.74 -7.45 8.99
N LEU A 9 52.64 -6.47 8.76
CA LEU A 9 52.29 -5.21 8.09
C LEU A 9 52.38 -5.27 6.55
N CYS A 10 53.12 -6.22 5.96
CA CYS A 10 53.15 -6.40 4.50
C CYS A 10 51.98 -7.25 3.96
N LEU A 11 51.29 -8.01 4.82
CA LEU A 11 50.06 -8.74 4.46
C LEU A 11 48.78 -7.91 4.66
N PHE A 12 48.86 -6.72 5.26
CA PHE A 12 47.73 -5.80 5.44
C PHE A 12 47.67 -4.65 4.43
N VAL A 13 48.71 -4.48 3.59
CA VAL A 13 48.78 -3.42 2.56
C VAL A 13 48.69 -4.01 1.12
N PHE A 14 48.58 -5.33 0.99
CA PHE A 14 48.35 -6.01 -0.30
C PHE A 14 46.91 -6.53 -0.48
N TRP A 15 45.99 -6.17 0.43
CA TRP A 15 44.55 -6.52 0.36
C TRP A 15 43.65 -5.27 0.22
N THR A 16 44.19 -4.12 -0.18
CA THR A 16 43.37 -2.91 -0.43
C THR A 16 43.59 -2.29 -1.81
N ALA A 17 44.14 -3.06 -2.75
CA ALA A 17 44.15 -2.69 -4.17
C ALA A 17 43.95 -3.95 -5.00
N ILE A 18 43.03 -3.88 -5.98
CA ILE A 18 42.53 -4.98 -6.84
C ILE A 18 41.39 -5.78 -6.19
N VAL A 19 40.24 -5.13 -5.96
CA VAL A 19 38.98 -5.42 -6.66
C VAL A 19 38.17 -4.13 -6.58
N SER A 20 38.36 -3.23 -7.54
CA SER A 20 37.22 -2.40 -7.96
C SER A 20 36.27 -3.36 -8.66
N PRO A 21 35.01 -3.50 -8.24
CA PRO A 21 34.03 -4.09 -9.14
C PRO A 21 33.72 -3.01 -10.19
N THR A 22 34.63 -2.81 -11.14
CA THR A 22 34.17 -2.75 -12.53
C THR A 22 33.77 -4.18 -12.84
N ALA A 23 32.57 -4.57 -12.38
CA ALA A 23 31.92 -5.75 -12.90
C ALA A 23 31.81 -5.49 -14.40
N ALA A 24 32.54 -6.27 -15.18
CA ALA A 24 32.33 -6.36 -16.59
C ALA A 24 30.83 -6.53 -16.82
N TYR A 25 30.23 -5.59 -17.54
CA TYR A 25 28.84 -5.60 -17.99
C TYR A 25 28.68 -6.77 -18.97
N ALA A 26 28.62 -7.98 -18.42
CA ALA A 26 28.29 -9.21 -19.11
C ALA A 26 26.81 -9.49 -18.79
N GLY A 27 25.99 -9.59 -19.85
CA GLY A 27 24.53 -9.54 -19.82
C GLY A 27 23.87 -10.18 -18.60
N GLN A 28 23.16 -9.37 -17.82
CA GLN A 28 22.12 -9.87 -16.93
C GLN A 28 20.89 -10.16 -17.78
N ASP A 29 20.80 -11.40 -18.28
CA ASP A 29 19.55 -11.95 -18.80
C ASP A 29 18.59 -12.35 -17.67
N ASP A 30 19.02 -12.25 -16.39
CA ASP A 30 18.22 -12.51 -15.20
C ASP A 30 18.40 -11.37 -14.18
N VAL A 31 17.29 -10.68 -13.90
CA VAL A 31 17.19 -9.57 -12.93
C VAL A 31 17.20 -10.11 -11.49
N GLY A 32 16.96 -11.42 -11.32
CA GLY A 32 16.89 -12.11 -10.05
C GLY A 32 15.67 -11.66 -9.23
N VAL A 33 14.49 -11.64 -9.86
CA VAL A 33 13.23 -11.19 -9.22
C VAL A 33 12.91 -12.01 -7.96
N ASP A 34 13.20 -13.31 -7.98
CA ASP A 34 13.00 -14.25 -6.85
C ASP A 34 13.55 -13.69 -5.54
N LYS A 35 14.78 -13.13 -5.57
CA LYS A 35 15.43 -12.62 -4.35
C LYS A 35 14.65 -11.45 -3.75
N TYR A 36 14.04 -10.60 -4.57
CA TYR A 36 13.27 -9.44 -4.09
C TYR A 36 11.91 -9.86 -3.55
N ILE A 37 11.30 -10.91 -4.13
CA ILE A 37 10.11 -11.55 -3.58
C ILE A 37 10.42 -12.13 -2.19
N ASP A 38 11.50 -12.92 -2.07
CA ASP A 38 11.92 -13.50 -0.78
C ASP A 38 12.20 -12.41 0.27
N ASN A 39 12.87 -11.33 -0.13
CA ASN A 39 13.14 -10.19 0.75
C ASN A 39 11.86 -9.51 1.24
N TYR A 40 10.86 -9.35 0.36
CA TYR A 40 9.56 -8.81 0.74
C TYR A 40 8.83 -9.73 1.73
N LEU A 41 8.77 -11.04 1.46
CA LEU A 41 8.16 -12.01 2.35
C LEU A 41 8.82 -11.97 3.73
N ASN A 42 10.15 -11.99 3.78
CA ASN A 42 10.92 -11.90 5.03
C ASN A 42 10.67 -10.59 5.78
N TYR A 43 10.63 -9.46 5.08
CA TYR A 43 10.34 -8.15 5.67
C TYR A 43 8.93 -8.09 6.27
N LYS A 44 7.93 -8.67 5.60
CA LYS A 44 6.54 -8.73 6.08
C LYS A 44 6.30 -9.84 7.10
N GLY A 45 7.28 -10.72 7.32
CA GLY A 45 7.19 -11.85 8.24
C GLY A 45 6.40 -13.03 7.69
N TYR A 46 6.22 -13.13 6.37
CA TYR A 46 5.63 -14.29 5.73
C TYR A 46 6.65 -15.42 5.62
N SER A 47 6.23 -16.62 6.01
CA SER A 47 7.01 -17.85 5.89
C SER A 47 7.02 -18.44 4.48
N SER A 48 6.08 -18.01 3.61
CA SER A 48 5.91 -18.52 2.26
C SER A 48 5.03 -17.61 1.38
N ILE A 49 5.06 -17.84 0.07
CA ILE A 49 4.14 -17.22 -0.90
C ILE A 49 2.69 -17.60 -0.56
N GLU A 50 2.45 -18.85 -0.18
CA GLU A 50 1.12 -19.36 0.17
C GLU A 50 0.52 -18.65 1.38
N GLU A 51 1.34 -18.23 2.34
CA GLU A 51 0.87 -17.42 3.49
C GLU A 51 0.43 -16.01 3.06
N LEU A 52 1.16 -15.39 2.13
CA LEU A 52 0.76 -14.12 1.53
C LEU A 52 -0.56 -14.31 0.76
N LEU A 53 -0.67 -15.34 -0.07
CA LEU A 53 -1.86 -15.62 -0.89
C LEU A 53 -3.07 -16.15 -0.11
N GLY A 54 -2.85 -16.72 1.07
CA GLY A 54 -3.88 -17.35 1.91
C GLY A 54 -4.57 -16.39 2.89
N SER A 55 -4.55 -15.09 2.63
CA SER A 55 -5.03 -14.09 3.59
C SER A 55 -5.79 -12.95 2.90
N GLU A 56 -6.66 -12.28 3.65
CA GLU A 56 -7.37 -11.09 3.19
C GLU A 56 -6.40 -9.90 3.14
N ARG A 57 -5.62 -9.83 2.05
CA ARG A 57 -4.60 -8.80 1.83
C ARG A 57 -5.18 -7.56 1.14
N SER A 58 -4.54 -6.42 1.40
CA SER A 58 -4.86 -5.13 0.77
C SER A 58 -3.59 -4.31 0.56
N GLY A 59 -3.70 -3.23 -0.20
CA GLY A 59 -2.56 -2.33 -0.47
C GLY A 59 -1.38 -3.04 -1.14
N ALA A 60 -0.17 -2.84 -0.60
CA ALA A 60 1.06 -3.35 -1.18
C ALA A 60 1.10 -4.89 -1.28
N ASP A 61 0.53 -5.62 -0.32
CA ASP A 61 0.49 -7.09 -0.38
C ASP A 61 -0.32 -7.57 -1.59
N LEU A 62 -1.37 -6.82 -1.95
CA LEU A 62 -2.21 -7.12 -3.12
C LEU A 62 -1.49 -6.81 -4.43
N ASP A 63 -0.73 -5.71 -4.47
CA ASP A 63 0.14 -5.35 -5.60
C ASP A 63 1.24 -6.43 -5.80
N VAL A 64 1.83 -6.95 -4.71
CA VAL A 64 2.80 -8.05 -4.76
C VAL A 64 2.14 -9.37 -5.17
N ALA A 65 0.92 -9.68 -4.71
CA ALA A 65 0.17 -10.83 -5.20
C ALA A 65 -0.07 -10.75 -6.72
N PHE A 66 -0.34 -9.54 -7.25
CA PHE A 66 -0.42 -9.35 -8.69
C PHE A 66 0.91 -9.57 -9.40
N CYS A 67 2.03 -9.14 -8.82
CA CYS A 67 3.38 -9.45 -9.33
C CYS A 67 3.60 -10.97 -9.41
N LEU A 68 3.28 -11.69 -8.33
CA LEU A 68 3.38 -13.15 -8.27
C LEU A 68 2.50 -13.81 -9.33
N ARG A 69 1.28 -13.32 -9.55
CA ARG A 69 0.38 -13.80 -10.62
C ARG A 69 1.00 -13.66 -12.00
N ARG A 70 1.83 -12.64 -12.22
CA ARG A 70 2.49 -12.38 -13.50
C ARG A 70 3.80 -13.12 -13.68
N TYR A 71 4.43 -13.55 -12.59
CA TYR A 71 5.80 -14.07 -12.58
C TYR A 71 5.89 -15.56 -12.25
N VAL A 72 5.00 -16.10 -11.43
CA VAL A 72 5.01 -17.50 -10.97
C VAL A 72 3.76 -18.23 -11.46
N ASP A 73 3.96 -19.31 -12.21
CA ASP A 73 2.88 -20.16 -12.69
C ASP A 73 2.36 -21.12 -11.61
N GLY A 74 1.07 -21.46 -11.68
CA GLY A 74 0.47 -22.53 -10.87
C GLY A 74 0.10 -22.16 -9.43
N LEU A 75 0.19 -20.89 -9.05
CA LEU A 75 -0.26 -20.40 -7.73
C LEU A 75 -1.78 -20.29 -7.63
N ASP A 76 -2.33 -20.54 -6.43
CA ASP A 76 -3.75 -20.38 -6.12
C ASP A 76 -4.02 -19.00 -5.52
N PHE A 77 -4.80 -18.18 -6.23
CA PHE A 77 -5.19 -16.83 -5.80
C PHE A 77 -6.63 -16.76 -5.26
N SER A 78 -7.33 -17.89 -5.13
CA SER A 78 -8.76 -17.93 -4.79
C SER A 78 -9.12 -17.33 -3.41
N GLN A 79 -8.17 -17.29 -2.47
CA GLN A 79 -8.39 -16.68 -1.16
C GLN A 79 -8.27 -15.17 -1.22
N ILE A 80 -7.19 -14.66 -1.83
CA ILE A 80 -7.03 -13.22 -2.09
C ILE A 80 -8.19 -12.69 -2.93
N GLU A 81 -8.56 -13.37 -4.01
CA GLU A 81 -9.69 -12.98 -4.87
C GLU A 81 -10.99 -12.78 -4.07
N ARG A 82 -11.32 -13.73 -3.18
CA ARG A 82 -12.49 -13.64 -2.31
C ARG A 82 -12.42 -12.50 -1.29
N GLY A 83 -11.20 -12.16 -0.84
CA GLY A 83 -10.95 -11.04 0.05
C GLY A 83 -11.10 -9.67 -0.62
N ILE A 84 -11.06 -9.60 -1.96
CA ILE A 84 -11.24 -8.35 -2.69
C ILE A 84 -12.73 -8.01 -2.75
N ASP A 85 -13.06 -6.93 -2.05
CA ASP A 85 -14.37 -6.28 -2.07
C ASP A 85 -14.26 -4.87 -2.68
N PRO A 86 -14.50 -4.72 -4.01
CA PRO A 86 -14.43 -3.43 -4.69
C PRO A 86 -15.44 -2.40 -4.16
N SER A 87 -16.50 -2.82 -3.45
CA SER A 87 -17.50 -1.90 -2.92
C SER A 87 -16.98 -1.01 -1.79
N LYS A 88 -15.90 -1.43 -1.11
CA LYS A 88 -15.26 -0.69 -0.03
C LYS A 88 -14.33 0.43 -0.52
N TYR A 89 -14.11 0.53 -1.82
CA TYR A 89 -13.13 1.45 -2.39
C TYR A 89 -13.82 2.61 -3.12
N THR A 90 -13.14 3.75 -3.13
CA THR A 90 -13.55 4.92 -3.92
C THR A 90 -13.67 4.55 -5.40
N ALA A 91 -14.48 5.30 -6.15
CA ALA A 91 -14.64 5.08 -7.59
C ALA A 91 -13.29 5.04 -8.34
N GLN A 92 -12.32 5.87 -7.95
CA GLN A 92 -10.98 5.89 -8.55
C GLN A 92 -10.17 4.60 -8.29
N SER A 93 -10.35 3.98 -7.13
CA SER A 93 -9.65 2.74 -6.76
C SER A 93 -10.43 1.48 -7.11
N LYS A 94 -11.75 1.59 -7.32
CA LYS A 94 -12.64 0.47 -7.58
C LYS A 94 -12.25 -0.30 -8.85
N GLU A 95 -11.91 0.39 -9.93
CA GLU A 95 -11.49 -0.27 -11.17
C GLU A 95 -10.16 -1.03 -11.01
N LYS A 96 -9.21 -0.51 -10.22
CA LYS A 96 -7.99 -1.26 -9.86
C LYS A 96 -8.32 -2.55 -9.10
N GLN A 97 -9.26 -2.50 -8.16
CA GLN A 97 -9.69 -3.69 -7.42
C GLN A 97 -10.40 -4.71 -8.29
N LEU A 98 -11.26 -4.25 -9.21
CA LEU A 98 -11.91 -5.12 -10.20
C LEU A 98 -10.88 -5.77 -11.13
N PHE A 99 -9.85 -5.02 -11.53
CA PHE A 99 -8.73 -5.54 -12.31
C PHE A 99 -7.98 -6.64 -11.57
N TYR A 100 -7.67 -6.46 -10.28
CA TYR A 100 -7.03 -7.49 -9.48
C TYR A 100 -7.91 -8.72 -9.28
N LYS A 101 -9.21 -8.51 -8.99
CA LYS A 101 -10.16 -9.61 -8.90
C LYS A 101 -10.21 -10.43 -10.21
N LYS A 102 -10.21 -9.76 -11.37
CA LYS A 102 -10.07 -10.42 -12.68
C LYS A 102 -8.75 -11.19 -12.82
N ALA A 103 -7.63 -10.56 -12.46
CA ALA A 103 -6.29 -11.16 -12.58
C ALA A 103 -6.14 -12.46 -11.77
N PHE A 104 -6.84 -12.53 -10.64
CA PHE A 104 -6.86 -13.68 -9.75
C PHE A 104 -7.93 -14.74 -10.11
N GLY A 105 -8.58 -14.60 -11.27
CA GLY A 105 -9.52 -15.59 -11.80
C GLY A 105 -10.98 -15.34 -11.44
N GLY A 106 -11.30 -14.23 -10.78
CA GLY A 106 -12.67 -13.81 -10.51
C GLY A 106 -13.41 -13.40 -11.78
N ASP A 107 -14.69 -13.77 -11.86
CA ASP A 107 -15.58 -13.22 -12.87
C ASP A 107 -16.03 -11.82 -12.44
N VAL A 108 -15.82 -10.84 -13.29
CA VAL A 108 -16.06 -9.43 -12.97
C VAL A 108 -16.73 -8.70 -14.14
N VAL A 109 -17.53 -7.72 -13.78
CA VAL A 109 -18.08 -6.69 -14.67
C VAL A 109 -17.54 -5.36 -14.15
N GLY A 110 -17.04 -4.49 -15.03
CA GLY A 110 -16.56 -3.18 -14.62
C GLY A 110 -17.70 -2.25 -14.18
N ASP A 111 -17.37 -1.17 -13.48
CA ASP A 111 -18.35 -0.24 -12.93
C ASP A 111 -18.48 0.99 -13.84
N PRO A 112 -19.62 1.21 -14.51
CA PRO A 112 -19.75 2.28 -15.50
C PRO A 112 -19.63 3.69 -14.92
N VAL A 113 -19.86 3.85 -13.61
CA VAL A 113 -19.62 5.11 -12.91
C VAL A 113 -18.13 5.25 -12.63
N ALA A 114 -17.52 4.22 -12.02
CA ALA A 114 -16.10 4.24 -11.65
C ALA A 114 -15.18 4.45 -12.85
N ALA A 115 -15.48 3.82 -13.99
CA ALA A 115 -14.78 4.00 -15.25
C ALA A 115 -14.68 5.46 -15.71
N ARG A 116 -15.62 6.31 -15.30
CA ARG A 116 -15.69 7.73 -15.68
C ARG A 116 -15.24 8.68 -14.56
N VAL A 117 -14.82 8.17 -13.40
CA VAL A 117 -14.34 9.01 -12.30
C VAL A 117 -12.86 9.31 -12.48
N GLY A 118 -12.60 10.39 -13.22
CA GLY A 118 -11.27 10.97 -13.38
C GLY A 118 -10.31 10.11 -14.19
N LEU A 119 -9.12 10.67 -14.42
CA LEU A 119 -8.10 10.09 -15.30
C LEU A 119 -7.70 8.66 -14.90
N ILE A 120 -7.49 8.40 -13.61
CA ILE A 120 -7.08 7.08 -13.12
C ILE A 120 -8.21 6.05 -13.25
N GLY A 121 -9.47 6.46 -13.14
CA GLY A 121 -10.62 5.61 -13.44
C GLY A 121 -10.60 5.15 -14.90
N ASN A 122 -10.37 6.07 -15.84
CA ASN A 122 -10.25 5.73 -17.27
C ASN A 122 -9.07 4.77 -17.54
N VAL A 123 -7.91 4.98 -16.89
CA VAL A 123 -6.73 4.11 -17.02
C VAL A 123 -7.04 2.65 -16.66
N PHE A 124 -7.62 2.40 -15.48
CA PHE A 124 -7.91 1.03 -15.05
C PHE A 124 -9.11 0.42 -15.80
N ALA A 125 -10.11 1.22 -16.15
CA ALA A 125 -11.21 0.75 -17.00
C ALA A 125 -10.73 0.32 -18.39
N LEU A 126 -9.80 1.07 -19.00
CA LEU A 126 -9.20 0.67 -20.27
C LEU A 126 -8.41 -0.64 -20.14
N HIS A 127 -7.64 -0.81 -19.06
CA HIS A 127 -6.97 -2.09 -18.78
C HIS A 127 -7.97 -3.25 -18.64
N LEU A 128 -9.08 -3.06 -17.94
CA LEU A 128 -10.13 -4.08 -17.80
C LEU A 128 -10.74 -4.48 -19.15
N LEU A 129 -11.14 -3.50 -19.96
CA LEU A 129 -11.72 -3.74 -21.28
C LEU A 129 -10.73 -4.45 -22.22
N LYS A 130 -9.44 -4.07 -22.18
CA LYS A 130 -8.37 -4.76 -22.93
C LYS A 130 -8.16 -6.21 -22.51
N ASN A 131 -8.54 -6.55 -21.27
CA ASN A 131 -8.50 -7.90 -20.74
C ASN A 131 -9.87 -8.62 -20.79
N GLY A 132 -10.76 -8.15 -21.67
CA GLY A 132 -12.02 -8.81 -21.99
C GLY A 132 -13.11 -8.66 -20.93
N VAL A 133 -12.96 -7.75 -19.97
CA VAL A 133 -14.00 -7.43 -19.00
C VAL A 133 -14.99 -6.45 -19.62
N SER A 134 -16.28 -6.78 -19.61
CA SER A 134 -17.33 -5.88 -20.07
C SER A 134 -17.64 -4.80 -19.04
N ILE A 135 -17.91 -3.58 -19.51
CA ILE A 135 -18.37 -2.45 -18.69
C ILE A 135 -19.61 -1.87 -19.38
N GLU A 136 -20.74 -1.78 -18.67
CA GLU A 136 -22.02 -1.41 -19.30
C GLU A 136 -21.97 -0.01 -19.90
N GLY A 137 -22.23 0.09 -21.21
CA GLY A 137 -22.26 1.37 -21.92
C GLY A 137 -20.93 2.11 -21.93
N VAL A 138 -19.79 1.42 -21.76
CA VAL A 138 -18.43 1.99 -21.84
C VAL A 138 -17.63 1.18 -22.87
N THR A 139 -16.87 1.86 -23.74
CA THR A 139 -16.00 1.19 -24.73
C THR A 139 -14.52 1.51 -24.50
N LYS A 140 -13.62 0.75 -25.15
CA LYS A 140 -12.17 1.02 -25.09
C LYS A 140 -11.84 2.39 -25.66
N GLU A 141 -12.50 2.73 -26.76
CA GLU A 141 -12.33 4.00 -27.48
C GLU A 141 -12.76 5.17 -26.58
N GLU A 142 -13.89 5.06 -25.87
CA GLU A 142 -14.34 6.08 -24.92
C GLU A 142 -13.33 6.29 -23.78
N MET A 143 -12.76 5.20 -23.24
CA MET A 143 -11.75 5.32 -22.18
C MET A 143 -10.43 5.88 -22.69
N ALA A 144 -9.99 5.50 -23.89
CA ALA A 144 -8.80 6.03 -24.52
C ALA A 144 -8.96 7.53 -24.82
N GLU A 145 -10.09 7.96 -25.40
CA GLU A 145 -10.41 9.37 -25.60
C GLU A 145 -10.50 10.15 -24.28
N GLY A 146 -11.08 9.54 -23.24
CA GLY A 146 -11.09 10.09 -21.88
C GLY A 146 -9.69 10.40 -21.36
N ILE A 147 -8.75 9.46 -21.49
CA ILE A 147 -7.34 9.68 -21.12
C ILE A 147 -6.72 10.78 -21.99
N LEU A 148 -6.85 10.69 -23.32
CA LEU A 148 -6.27 11.66 -24.26
C LEU A 148 -6.79 13.10 -24.04
N SER A 149 -8.05 13.26 -23.63
CA SER A 149 -8.64 14.58 -23.36
C SER A 149 -8.03 15.30 -22.15
N HIS A 150 -7.37 14.57 -21.24
CA HIS A 150 -6.66 15.12 -20.08
C HIS A 150 -5.19 15.43 -20.36
N ARG A 151 -4.73 15.23 -21.60
CA ARG A 151 -3.34 15.47 -21.99
C ARG A 151 -3.00 16.95 -21.87
N LEU A 152 -1.88 17.24 -21.21
CA LEU A 152 -1.39 18.59 -20.96
C LEU A 152 -0.57 19.13 -22.14
N ASN A 153 -0.33 20.44 -22.14
CA ASN A 153 0.39 21.14 -23.20
C ASN A 153 1.85 20.67 -23.36
N ASP A 154 2.45 20.12 -22.31
CA ASP A 154 3.80 19.54 -22.36
C ASP A 154 3.82 18.09 -22.88
N GLY A 155 2.65 17.55 -23.28
CA GLY A 155 2.50 16.26 -23.92
C GLY A 155 2.28 15.08 -22.97
N GLY A 156 2.25 15.31 -21.65
CA GLY A 156 2.03 14.29 -20.63
C GLY A 156 0.72 14.47 -19.88
N TRP A 157 0.63 13.86 -18.68
CA TRP A 157 -0.56 13.85 -17.84
C TRP A 157 -0.23 14.11 -16.38
N ALA A 158 -1.18 14.66 -15.64
CA ALA A 158 -1.13 14.78 -14.19
C ALA A 158 -2.54 14.68 -13.61
N ILE A 159 -2.68 14.26 -12.35
CA ILE A 159 -3.97 14.27 -11.65
C ILE A 159 -4.38 15.71 -11.32
N THR A 160 -3.41 16.55 -10.96
CA THR A 160 -3.60 17.96 -10.63
C THR A 160 -2.50 18.81 -11.26
N GLY A 161 -2.79 20.09 -11.49
CA GLY A 161 -1.84 21.04 -12.06
C GLY A 161 -1.81 21.03 -13.59
N GLN A 162 -0.78 21.67 -14.14
CA GLN A 162 -0.62 21.93 -15.58
C GLN A 162 0.74 21.45 -16.12
N ILE A 163 1.49 20.74 -15.28
CA ILE A 163 2.79 20.14 -15.62
C ILE A 163 2.63 18.65 -15.48
N ALA A 164 3.02 17.89 -16.50
CA ALA A 164 2.95 16.44 -16.47
C ALA A 164 3.75 15.86 -15.31
N ASP A 165 3.13 14.92 -14.61
CA ASP A 165 3.74 14.06 -13.62
C ASP A 165 4.29 12.80 -14.27
N VAL A 166 5.43 12.31 -13.78
CA VAL A 166 6.13 11.14 -14.35
C VAL A 166 5.28 9.87 -14.22
N ASP A 167 4.71 9.64 -13.04
CA ASP A 167 3.96 8.43 -12.71
C ASP A 167 2.66 8.40 -13.52
N VAL A 168 1.92 9.50 -13.48
CA VAL A 168 0.63 9.61 -14.18
C VAL A 168 0.83 9.53 -15.70
N THR A 169 1.86 10.16 -16.24
CA THR A 169 2.19 10.06 -17.67
C THR A 169 2.51 8.61 -18.06
N ALA A 170 3.34 7.93 -17.28
CA ALA A 170 3.68 6.54 -17.56
C ALA A 170 2.45 5.62 -17.48
N MET A 171 1.60 5.76 -16.45
CA MET A 171 0.36 4.99 -16.32
C MET A 171 -0.62 5.23 -17.48
N CYS A 172 -0.78 6.46 -17.94
CA CYS A 172 -1.63 6.78 -19.09
C CYS A 172 -1.13 6.11 -20.37
N LEU A 173 0.18 6.17 -20.62
CA LEU A 173 0.79 5.52 -21.79
C LEU A 173 0.71 3.98 -21.71
N GLN A 174 0.85 3.39 -20.52
CA GLN A 174 0.67 1.95 -20.32
C GLN A 174 -0.75 1.51 -20.73
N ALA A 175 -1.77 2.27 -20.37
CA ALA A 175 -3.16 2.00 -20.75
C ALA A 175 -3.41 2.22 -22.25
N LEU A 176 -2.91 3.33 -22.79
CA LEU A 176 -3.06 3.74 -24.19
C LEU A 176 -2.27 2.90 -25.19
N LEU A 177 -1.35 2.04 -24.75
CA LEU A 177 -0.54 1.21 -25.64
C LEU A 177 -1.44 0.37 -26.59
N GLY A 178 -1.35 0.65 -27.89
CA GLY A 178 -2.16 0.01 -28.94
C GLY A 178 -3.57 0.59 -29.11
N GLU A 179 -3.91 1.66 -28.40
CA GLU A 179 -5.22 2.34 -28.42
C GLU A 179 -5.10 3.83 -28.81
N CYS A 180 -3.90 4.32 -29.17
CA CYS A 180 -3.66 5.67 -29.69
C CYS A 180 -2.57 5.69 -30.77
N ASP A 181 -2.32 6.87 -31.36
CA ASP A 181 -1.30 7.06 -32.39
C ASP A 181 0.13 6.93 -31.82
N ASP A 182 1.02 6.28 -32.57
CA ASP A 182 2.42 6.08 -32.19
C ASP A 182 3.16 7.40 -31.90
N THR A 183 2.75 8.51 -32.52
CA THR A 183 3.29 9.85 -32.26
C THR A 183 2.99 10.30 -30.83
N VAL A 184 1.78 10.02 -30.32
CA VAL A 184 1.41 10.34 -28.93
C VAL A 184 2.25 9.52 -27.96
N MET A 185 2.48 8.25 -28.28
CA MET A 185 3.33 7.37 -27.49
C MET A 185 4.78 7.87 -27.44
N GLU A 186 5.36 8.22 -28.59
CA GLU A 186 6.75 8.69 -28.66
C GLU A 186 6.95 10.08 -28.03
N GLU A 187 5.98 10.99 -28.17
CA GLU A 187 6.00 12.28 -27.48
C GLU A 187 6.00 12.10 -25.95
N GLY A 188 5.18 11.19 -25.43
CA GLY A 188 5.15 10.85 -24.02
C GLY A 188 6.46 10.23 -23.51
N VAL A 189 7.04 9.28 -24.26
CA VAL A 189 8.34 8.67 -23.93
C VAL A 189 9.47 9.70 -23.97
N THR A 190 9.45 10.59 -24.96
CA THR A 190 10.42 11.69 -25.08
C THR A 190 10.32 12.64 -23.89
N LEU A 191 9.10 12.99 -23.48
CA LEU A 191 8.86 13.79 -22.29
C LEU A 191 9.45 13.12 -21.06
N LEU A 192 9.16 11.83 -20.83
CA LEU A 192 9.72 11.07 -19.71
C LEU A 192 11.25 11.07 -19.75
N SER A 193 11.88 10.75 -20.90
CA SER A 193 13.35 10.81 -21.05
C SER A 193 13.93 12.20 -20.70
N SER A 194 13.22 13.28 -21.04
CA SER A 194 13.64 14.66 -20.71
C SER A 194 13.53 15.00 -19.22
N ARG A 195 12.66 14.31 -18.48
CA ARG A 195 12.48 14.48 -17.02
C ARG A 195 13.42 13.60 -16.20
N GLN A 196 14.13 12.67 -16.82
CA GLN A 196 15.10 11.82 -16.13
C GLN A 196 16.32 12.64 -15.69
N ARG A 197 16.69 12.49 -14.43
CA ARG A 197 17.83 13.17 -13.81
C ARG A 197 19.16 12.53 -14.20
N THR A 198 20.26 13.23 -13.93
CA THR A 198 21.61 12.71 -14.18
C THR A 198 21.89 11.40 -13.46
N ASP A 199 21.37 11.22 -12.24
CA ASP A 199 21.49 9.98 -11.46
C ASP A 199 20.58 8.84 -11.95
N GLY A 200 19.86 9.04 -13.06
CA GLY A 200 18.98 8.08 -13.71
C GLY A 200 17.57 8.01 -13.12
N ALA A 201 17.31 8.65 -11.98
CA ALA A 201 16.02 8.65 -11.30
C ALA A 201 15.10 9.79 -11.78
N PHE A 202 13.88 9.83 -11.22
CA PHE A 202 12.86 10.83 -11.53
C PHE A 202 12.43 11.60 -10.28
N ILE A 203 11.86 12.79 -10.50
CA ILE A 203 11.16 13.56 -9.47
C ILE A 203 9.67 13.52 -9.78
N SER A 204 8.89 13.19 -8.77
CA SER A 204 7.45 13.43 -8.72
C SER A 204 7.13 14.21 -7.44
N TYR A 205 6.26 15.21 -7.55
CA TYR A 205 5.86 16.11 -6.44
C TYR A 205 7.01 16.65 -5.58
N GLY A 206 8.19 16.87 -6.16
CA GLY A 206 9.36 17.44 -5.49
C GLY A 206 10.32 16.42 -4.87
N THR A 207 9.99 15.12 -4.88
CA THR A 207 10.81 14.06 -4.29
C THR A 207 11.40 13.15 -5.36
N VAL A 208 12.71 12.88 -5.25
CA VAL A 208 13.35 11.83 -6.06
C VAL A 208 12.95 10.48 -5.50
N ASN A 209 12.21 9.67 -6.27
CA ASN A 209 11.57 8.49 -5.71
C ASN A 209 11.66 7.22 -6.58
N CYS A 210 11.42 6.08 -5.92
CA CYS A 210 11.48 4.74 -6.49
C CYS A 210 10.30 4.46 -7.44
N GLU A 211 9.10 4.89 -7.05
CA GLU A 211 7.84 4.63 -7.73
C GLU A 211 7.82 5.20 -9.16
N SER A 212 8.34 6.41 -9.34
CA SER A 212 8.50 7.03 -10.66
C SER A 212 9.44 6.23 -11.57
N CYS A 213 10.53 5.69 -11.03
CA CYS A 213 11.39 4.79 -11.80
C CYS A 213 10.64 3.52 -12.20
N ALA A 214 9.87 2.96 -11.25
CA ALA A 214 9.11 1.75 -11.48
C ALA A 214 8.04 1.92 -12.59
N GLN A 215 7.26 3.00 -12.56
CA GLN A 215 6.22 3.25 -13.56
C GLN A 215 6.79 3.40 -14.99
N VAL A 216 7.93 4.08 -15.12
CA VAL A 216 8.59 4.23 -16.43
C VAL A 216 9.15 2.89 -16.91
N ILE A 217 9.73 2.06 -16.03
CA ILE A 217 10.19 0.71 -16.41
C ILE A 217 9.02 -0.17 -16.86
N ILE A 218 7.88 -0.14 -16.19
CA ILE A 218 6.68 -0.89 -16.59
C ILE A 218 6.23 -0.48 -18.00
N LEU A 219 6.20 0.83 -18.28
CA LEU A 219 5.87 1.35 -19.61
C LEU A 219 6.86 0.88 -20.67
N LEU A 220 8.16 1.10 -20.46
CA LEU A 220 9.19 0.76 -21.45
C LEU A 220 9.20 -0.73 -21.75
N SER A 221 9.05 -1.56 -20.72
CA SER A 221 8.95 -3.03 -20.87
C SER A 221 7.75 -3.41 -21.73
N ALA A 222 6.58 -2.79 -21.52
CA ALA A 222 5.39 -3.01 -22.33
C ALA A 222 5.57 -2.58 -23.80
N MET A 223 6.38 -1.53 -24.04
CA MET A 223 6.72 -1.05 -25.39
C MET A 223 7.86 -1.82 -26.06
N GLY A 224 8.46 -2.80 -25.36
CA GLY A 224 9.61 -3.55 -25.88
C GLY A 224 10.93 -2.76 -25.87
N ILE A 225 11.02 -1.70 -25.05
CA ILE A 225 12.19 -0.84 -24.92
C ILE A 225 13.00 -1.26 -23.69
N ASP A 226 14.30 -1.51 -23.87
CA ASP A 226 15.17 -1.93 -22.77
C ASP A 226 15.57 -0.74 -21.88
N CYS A 227 15.02 -0.68 -20.67
CA CYS A 227 15.29 0.39 -19.70
C CYS A 227 16.75 0.42 -19.20
N ALA A 228 17.51 -0.66 -19.37
CA ALA A 228 18.91 -0.73 -18.96
C ALA A 228 19.87 -0.22 -20.05
N THR A 229 19.45 -0.19 -21.32
CA THR A 229 20.35 0.10 -22.45
C THR A 229 19.85 1.13 -23.46
N ASP A 230 18.56 1.48 -23.48
CA ASP A 230 18.05 2.52 -24.37
C ASP A 230 18.70 3.87 -24.02
N SER A 231 19.40 4.46 -24.99
CA SER A 231 20.17 5.69 -24.81
C SER A 231 19.35 6.89 -24.30
N ARG A 232 18.02 6.90 -24.51
CA ARG A 232 17.12 7.92 -23.95
C ARG A 232 17.06 7.83 -22.43
N PHE A 233 17.23 6.64 -21.87
CA PHE A 233 17.07 6.32 -20.45
C PHE A 233 18.37 5.93 -19.72
N VAL A 234 19.51 6.09 -20.40
CA VAL A 234 20.85 5.94 -19.81
C VAL A 234 21.46 7.33 -19.61
N LYS A 235 21.70 7.70 -18.35
CA LYS A 235 22.38 8.95 -17.96
C LYS A 235 23.75 8.61 -17.36
N GLU A 236 24.04 9.02 -16.13
CA GLU A 236 25.19 8.47 -15.40
C GLU A 236 24.93 7.02 -14.99
N ASN A 237 23.67 6.71 -14.68
CA ASN A 237 23.15 5.36 -14.43
C ASN A 237 22.07 5.02 -15.46
N SER A 238 21.86 3.73 -15.72
CA SER A 238 20.65 3.30 -16.43
C SER A 238 19.42 3.51 -15.54
N LEU A 239 18.22 3.48 -16.14
CA LEU A 239 16.98 3.56 -15.36
C LEU A 239 16.82 2.35 -14.44
N LEU A 240 17.29 1.18 -14.85
CA LEU A 240 17.30 -0.01 -13.99
C LEU A 240 18.24 0.17 -12.79
N ASP A 241 19.45 0.67 -13.01
CA ASP A 241 20.40 0.97 -11.92
C ASP A 241 19.82 2.01 -10.94
N ALA A 242 19.13 3.02 -11.48
CA ALA A 242 18.47 4.04 -10.67
C ALA A 242 17.38 3.44 -9.78
N LEU A 243 16.52 2.55 -10.31
CA LEU A 243 15.53 1.82 -9.50
C LEU A 243 16.23 1.00 -8.40
N LEU A 244 17.25 0.23 -8.75
CA LEU A 244 17.97 -0.64 -7.82
C LEU A 244 18.69 0.14 -6.71
N SER A 245 19.04 1.40 -6.96
CA SER A 245 19.64 2.28 -5.94
C SER A 245 18.73 2.63 -4.76
N PHE A 246 17.41 2.40 -4.88
CA PHE A 246 16.45 2.55 -3.78
C PHE A 246 16.33 1.30 -2.91
N CYS A 247 16.95 0.19 -3.31
CA CYS A 247 16.96 -1.05 -2.56
C CYS A 247 17.86 -0.94 -1.32
N THR A 248 17.31 -1.30 -0.17
CA THR A 248 18.05 -1.40 1.11
C THR A 248 18.91 -2.66 1.16
N GLU A 249 19.77 -2.75 2.17
CA GLU A 249 20.51 -3.98 2.49
C GLU A 249 19.58 -5.18 2.80
N LYS A 250 18.36 -4.91 3.27
CA LYS A 250 17.33 -5.93 3.53
C LYS A 250 16.59 -6.36 2.26
N GLY A 251 16.91 -5.77 1.11
CA GLY A 251 16.31 -6.14 -0.17
C GLY A 251 14.90 -5.61 -0.44
N VAL A 252 14.42 -4.69 0.40
CA VAL A 252 13.18 -3.92 0.19
C VAL A 252 13.52 -2.51 -0.30
N PHE A 253 12.59 -1.86 -0.98
CA PHE A 253 12.81 -0.57 -1.62
C PHE A 253 12.21 0.57 -0.79
N LEU A 254 12.91 1.70 -0.77
CA LEU A 254 12.48 2.92 -0.10
C LEU A 254 11.83 3.87 -1.10
N HIS A 255 10.86 4.66 -0.63
CA HIS A 255 10.34 5.79 -1.41
C HIS A 255 11.47 6.74 -1.80
N GLU A 256 12.27 7.14 -0.81
CA GLU A 256 13.39 8.05 -0.95
C GLU A 256 14.64 7.40 -0.32
N ARG A 257 15.80 7.56 -0.96
CA ARG A 257 17.05 6.94 -0.49
C ARG A 257 17.39 7.41 0.93
N GLY A 258 17.67 6.46 1.81
CA GLY A 258 17.99 6.75 3.22
C GLY A 258 16.78 7.06 4.10
N ASN A 259 15.55 6.99 3.58
CA ASN A 259 14.32 7.24 4.32
C ASN A 259 13.49 5.95 4.49
N GLU A 260 13.66 5.27 5.63
CA GLU A 260 12.97 4.00 5.94
C GLU A 260 11.50 4.16 6.39
N ARG A 261 10.89 5.36 6.27
CA ARG A 261 9.51 5.60 6.72
C ARG A 261 8.44 5.02 5.79
N SER A 262 8.77 4.78 4.52
CA SER A 262 7.86 4.24 3.51
C SER A 262 8.57 3.15 2.71
N ILE A 263 8.11 1.90 2.87
CA ILE A 263 8.75 0.70 2.33
C ILE A 263 7.76 -0.12 1.49
N ASP A 264 6.56 -0.38 2.04
CA ASP A 264 5.60 -1.32 1.46
C ASP A 264 5.19 -0.96 0.01
N GLY A 265 4.73 0.28 -0.22
CA GLY A 265 4.33 0.77 -1.54
C GLY A 265 5.48 0.83 -2.55
N PRO A 266 6.60 1.49 -2.24
CA PRO A 266 7.78 1.51 -3.12
C PRO A 266 8.27 0.11 -3.48
N THR A 267 8.30 -0.82 -2.52
CA THR A 267 8.72 -2.20 -2.75
C THR A 267 7.77 -2.93 -3.70
N ALA A 268 6.45 -2.78 -3.52
CA ALA A 268 5.48 -3.39 -4.42
C ALA A 268 5.58 -2.85 -5.86
N GLN A 269 5.80 -1.55 -6.02
CA GLN A 269 5.97 -0.94 -7.35
C GLN A 269 7.32 -1.32 -7.98
N ALA A 270 8.40 -1.36 -7.20
CA ALA A 270 9.69 -1.86 -7.68
C ALA A 270 9.59 -3.32 -8.14
N LEU A 271 8.93 -4.19 -7.36
CA LEU A 271 8.64 -5.57 -7.78
C LEU A 271 7.83 -5.63 -9.08
N SER A 272 6.80 -4.78 -9.22
CA SER A 272 6.02 -4.67 -10.46
C SER A 272 6.90 -4.33 -11.66
N ALA A 273 7.84 -3.39 -11.50
CA ALA A 273 8.79 -3.00 -12.53
C ALA A 273 9.78 -4.10 -12.88
N LEU A 274 10.33 -4.80 -11.88
CA LEU A 274 11.27 -5.89 -12.10
C LEU A 274 10.59 -7.08 -12.79
N VAL A 275 9.35 -7.42 -12.42
CA VAL A 275 8.54 -8.43 -13.11
C VAL A 275 8.20 -8.01 -14.53
N ALA A 276 7.82 -6.74 -14.75
CA ALA A 276 7.56 -6.23 -16.09
C ALA A 276 8.80 -6.32 -16.99
N TYR A 277 9.97 -5.97 -16.45
CA TYR A 277 11.24 -6.05 -17.18
C TYR A 277 11.64 -7.51 -17.46
N ASP A 278 11.48 -8.42 -16.51
CA ASP A 278 11.71 -9.85 -16.70
C ASP A 278 10.80 -10.44 -17.79
N LEU A 279 9.51 -10.10 -17.77
CA LEU A 279 8.56 -10.47 -18.83
C LEU A 279 9.06 -9.98 -20.18
N TYR A 280 9.45 -8.71 -20.29
CA TYR A 280 10.01 -8.15 -21.53
C TYR A 280 11.24 -8.93 -22.03
N LYS A 281 12.22 -9.20 -21.16
CA LYS A 281 13.45 -9.92 -21.54
C LYS A 281 13.17 -11.35 -22.02
N LYS A 282 12.12 -11.98 -21.47
CA LYS A 282 11.66 -13.32 -21.87
C LYS A 282 10.71 -13.33 -23.07
N GLY A 283 10.42 -12.16 -23.66
CA GLY A 283 9.44 -12.05 -24.76
C GLY A 283 8.00 -12.30 -24.30
N GLY A 284 7.73 -12.16 -23.00
CA GLY A 284 6.39 -12.13 -22.42
C GLY A 284 5.64 -10.85 -22.80
N GLY A 285 4.32 -10.88 -22.63
CA GLY A 285 3.46 -9.71 -22.87
C GLY A 285 3.58 -8.63 -21.80
N ALA A 286 2.90 -7.50 -22.01
CA ALA A 286 2.85 -6.38 -21.07
C ALA A 286 2.38 -6.81 -19.66
N PHE A 287 2.85 -6.10 -18.63
CA PHE A 287 2.54 -6.41 -17.22
C PHE A 287 1.02 -6.47 -16.94
N TYR A 288 0.26 -5.50 -17.46
CA TYR A 288 -1.20 -5.43 -17.32
C TYR A 288 -1.98 -6.21 -18.39
N SER A 289 -1.31 -7.01 -19.23
CA SER A 289 -1.96 -7.97 -20.13
C SER A 289 -2.01 -9.34 -19.45
N LEU A 290 -3.21 -9.81 -19.13
CA LEU A 290 -3.45 -11.06 -18.43
C LEU A 290 -3.44 -12.24 -19.42
N PRO A 291 -2.78 -13.37 -19.09
CA PRO A 291 -2.90 -14.58 -19.90
C PRO A 291 -4.31 -15.18 -19.76
N GLU A 292 -4.79 -15.88 -20.79
CA GLU A 292 -6.06 -16.60 -20.72
C GLU A 292 -6.06 -17.64 -19.58
N TYR A 293 -7.15 -17.70 -18.83
CA TYR A 293 -7.31 -18.66 -17.73
C TYR A 293 -7.71 -20.03 -18.31
N HIS A 294 -6.74 -20.92 -18.52
CA HIS A 294 -7.04 -22.29 -18.92
C HIS A 294 -7.43 -23.12 -17.68
N TYR A 295 -8.73 -23.30 -17.43
CA TYR A 295 -9.22 -24.27 -16.45
C TYR A 295 -9.07 -25.69 -17.01
N GLY A 296 -7.87 -26.25 -16.89
CA GLY A 296 -7.56 -27.63 -17.29
C GLY A 296 -7.50 -28.55 -16.08
N ASN A 297 -8.40 -29.52 -16.02
CA ASN A 297 -8.37 -30.64 -15.06
C ASN A 297 -6.97 -31.27 -14.96
N THR A 298 -6.22 -30.95 -13.91
CA THR A 298 -5.05 -31.73 -13.51
C THR A 298 -5.06 -31.87 -12.00
N SER A 299 -5.60 -32.99 -11.52
CA SER A 299 -5.46 -33.40 -10.13
C SER A 299 -4.03 -33.87 -9.89
N VAL A 300 -3.20 -32.99 -9.30
CA VAL A 300 -1.91 -33.39 -8.74
C VAL A 300 -2.17 -33.94 -7.34
N VAL A 301 -1.98 -35.25 -7.17
CA VAL A 301 -1.96 -35.90 -5.85
C VAL A 301 -0.60 -35.60 -5.22
N ILE A 302 -0.56 -34.71 -4.24
CA ILE A 302 0.62 -34.52 -3.37
C ILE A 302 0.40 -35.31 -2.08
N THR A 303 1.23 -36.33 -1.84
CA THR A 303 1.36 -36.96 -0.53
C THR A 303 2.17 -36.07 0.40
N PRO A 304 1.64 -35.66 1.57
CA PRO A 304 2.35 -34.77 2.47
C PRO A 304 3.35 -35.55 3.35
N GLU A 305 4.59 -35.05 3.43
CA GLU A 305 5.48 -35.37 4.55
C GLU A 305 5.23 -34.34 5.66
N LYS A 306 4.81 -34.84 6.83
CA LYS A 306 4.44 -34.02 7.99
C LYS A 306 5.68 -33.57 8.77
N THR A 307 5.82 -32.27 8.96
CA THR A 307 6.42 -31.70 10.17
C THR A 307 5.37 -30.92 10.97
N ALA A 308 5.32 -31.19 12.27
CA ALA A 308 4.23 -30.76 13.15
C ALA A 308 4.35 -29.29 13.58
N HIS A 309 3.35 -28.48 13.23
CA HIS A 309 3.14 -27.14 13.78
C HIS A 309 2.45 -27.18 15.16
N LYS A 310 2.78 -26.22 16.03
CA LYS A 310 2.08 -25.98 17.30
C LYS A 310 0.83 -25.11 17.05
N LEU A 311 -0.30 -25.50 17.64
CA LEU A 311 -1.60 -24.83 17.52
C LEU A 311 -1.64 -23.46 18.25
N PRO A 312 -2.44 -22.49 17.75
CA PRO A 312 -2.62 -21.17 18.37
C PRO A 312 -3.37 -21.21 19.72
N ILE A 313 -3.21 -20.19 20.56
CA ILE A 313 -3.73 -20.15 21.95
C ILE A 313 -5.27 -20.31 22.03
N ASN A 314 -6.02 -19.71 21.10
CA ASN A 314 -7.47 -19.87 20.99
C ASN A 314 -7.89 -21.33 20.71
N ALA A 315 -7.09 -22.08 19.94
CA ALA A 315 -7.30 -23.52 19.75
C ALA A 315 -7.02 -24.30 21.05
N TRP A 316 -6.04 -23.90 21.86
CA TRP A 316 -5.83 -24.49 23.19
C TRP A 316 -6.94 -24.17 24.19
N VAL A 317 -7.51 -22.97 24.14
CA VAL A 317 -8.68 -22.58 24.96
C VAL A 317 -9.93 -23.37 24.55
N ALA A 318 -10.15 -23.55 23.24
CA ALA A 318 -11.25 -24.37 22.72
C ALA A 318 -11.09 -25.85 23.12
N VAL A 319 -9.87 -26.40 23.04
CA VAL A 319 -9.56 -27.76 23.51
C VAL A 319 -9.77 -27.89 25.02
N GLY A 320 -9.39 -26.87 25.80
CA GLY A 320 -9.62 -26.83 27.26
C GLY A 320 -11.10 -26.84 27.63
N LEU A 321 -11.92 -26.05 26.94
CA LEU A 321 -13.38 -25.97 27.17
C LEU A 321 -14.11 -27.25 26.71
N ALA A 322 -13.69 -27.85 25.59
CA ALA A 322 -14.19 -29.14 25.15
C ALA A 322 -13.86 -30.24 26.17
N GLY A 323 -12.62 -30.24 26.70
CA GLY A 323 -12.21 -31.13 27.78
C GLY A 323 -13.04 -30.96 29.05
N ALA A 324 -13.31 -29.72 29.47
CA ALA A 324 -14.14 -29.43 30.64
C ALA A 324 -15.59 -29.90 30.46
N THR A 325 -16.15 -29.77 29.25
CA THR A 325 -17.52 -30.21 28.93
C THR A 325 -17.64 -31.73 28.99
N VAL A 326 -16.65 -32.47 28.46
CA VAL A 326 -16.59 -33.93 28.56
C VAL A 326 -16.50 -34.40 30.01
N LEU A 327 -15.69 -33.70 30.83
CA LEU A 327 -15.53 -33.99 32.25
C LEU A 327 -16.84 -33.76 33.04
N ILE A 328 -17.54 -32.66 32.77
CA ILE A 328 -18.85 -32.34 33.37
C ILE A 328 -19.90 -33.39 32.97
N CYS A 329 -19.95 -33.78 31.68
CA CYS A 329 -20.85 -34.85 31.21
C CYS A 329 -20.54 -36.21 31.88
N GLY A 330 -19.26 -36.55 32.03
CA GLY A 330 -18.83 -37.77 32.72
C GLY A 330 -19.23 -37.79 34.20
N VAL A 331 -19.07 -36.67 34.90
CA VAL A 331 -19.49 -36.53 36.30
C VAL A 331 -21.01 -36.60 36.44
N ILE A 332 -21.80 -35.99 35.54
CA ILE A 332 -23.27 -36.07 35.56
C ILE A 332 -23.74 -37.52 35.36
N LEU A 333 -23.15 -38.24 34.40
CA LEU A 333 -23.45 -39.66 34.16
C LEU A 333 -23.07 -40.56 35.34
N PHE A 334 -22.01 -40.22 36.07
CA PHE A 334 -21.52 -40.99 37.21
C PHE A 334 -22.26 -40.69 38.52
N VAL A 335 -22.65 -39.43 38.75
CA VAL A 335 -23.15 -38.97 40.06
C VAL A 335 -24.67 -39.01 40.18
N LYS A 336 -25.46 -38.92 39.09
CA LYS A 336 -26.94 -38.96 39.23
C LYS A 336 -27.67 -39.18 37.91
N ARG A 337 -28.57 -40.18 37.90
CA ARG A 337 -29.76 -40.45 37.04
C ARG A 337 -30.18 -39.35 36.04
N GLY A 338 -29.30 -38.91 35.15
CA GLY A 338 -29.61 -38.03 34.04
C GLY A 338 -29.97 -38.87 32.83
N GLY A 339 -31.06 -38.53 32.16
CA GLY A 339 -31.39 -39.16 30.88
C GLY A 339 -30.33 -38.80 29.84
N TRP A 340 -30.20 -39.66 28.84
CA TRP A 340 -29.28 -39.41 27.72
C TRP A 340 -29.60 -38.09 26.98
N LYS A 341 -30.84 -37.58 27.11
CA LYS A 341 -31.31 -36.36 26.46
C LYS A 341 -30.68 -35.10 27.06
N GLU A 342 -30.53 -35.04 28.38
CA GLU A 342 -29.93 -33.92 29.09
C GLU A 342 -28.42 -33.80 28.78
N VAL A 343 -27.75 -34.94 28.59
CA VAL A 343 -26.34 -35.00 28.17
C VAL A 343 -26.16 -34.45 26.75
N VAL A 344 -27.05 -34.83 25.83
CA VAL A 344 -27.00 -34.35 24.44
C VAL A 344 -27.15 -32.82 24.36
N VAL A 345 -28.06 -32.23 25.15
CA VAL A 345 -28.26 -30.77 25.17
C VAL A 345 -27.01 -30.03 25.66
N ILE A 346 -26.36 -30.52 26.72
CA ILE A 346 -25.14 -29.89 27.27
C ILE A 346 -23.98 -29.97 26.27
N VAL A 347 -23.82 -31.11 25.58
CA VAL A 347 -22.80 -31.28 24.53
C VAL A 347 -23.04 -30.31 23.38
N LEU A 348 -24.29 -30.16 22.94
CA LEU A 348 -24.63 -29.22 21.85
C LEU A 348 -24.35 -27.76 22.24
N ILE A 349 -24.65 -27.36 23.47
CA ILE A 349 -24.36 -26.00 23.97
C ILE A 349 -22.85 -25.78 24.10
N GLY A 350 -22.10 -26.76 24.62
CA GLY A 350 -20.63 -26.68 24.74
C GLY A 350 -19.92 -26.65 23.39
N CYS A 351 -20.37 -27.46 22.42
CA CYS A 351 -19.88 -27.42 21.05
C CYS A 351 -20.24 -26.09 20.37
N GLY A 352 -21.46 -25.58 20.57
CA GLY A 352 -21.90 -24.29 20.03
C GLY A 352 -21.08 -23.11 20.57
N LEU A 353 -20.83 -23.07 21.88
CA LEU A 353 -19.97 -22.04 22.51
C LEU A 353 -18.51 -22.14 22.07
N SER A 354 -17.97 -23.35 21.94
CA SER A 354 -16.59 -23.56 21.48
C SER A 354 -16.42 -23.18 20.01
N LEU A 355 -17.43 -23.46 19.18
CA LEU A 355 -17.47 -23.04 17.78
C LEU A 355 -17.63 -21.53 17.67
N PHE A 356 -18.49 -20.90 18.47
CA PHE A 356 -18.67 -19.45 18.51
C PHE A 356 -17.37 -18.74 18.94
N ILE A 357 -16.69 -19.19 19.98
CA ILE A 357 -15.41 -18.62 20.43
C ILE A 357 -14.28 -18.88 19.41
N GLY A 358 -14.26 -20.05 18.78
CA GLY A 358 -13.30 -20.36 17.71
C GLY A 358 -13.51 -19.57 16.42
N LEU A 359 -14.72 -19.04 16.19
CA LEU A 359 -15.09 -18.25 15.00
C LEU A 359 -15.21 -16.74 15.28
N SER A 360 -15.13 -16.30 16.54
CA SER A 360 -15.21 -14.88 16.90
C SER A 360 -13.81 -14.28 17.05
N THR A 361 -13.50 -13.24 16.29
CA THR A 361 -12.34 -12.38 16.54
C THR A 361 -12.74 -11.25 17.48
N PHE A 362 -12.46 -11.39 18.77
CA PHE A 362 -12.58 -10.25 19.69
C PHE A 362 -11.25 -9.52 19.73
N GLN A 363 -11.20 -8.32 19.18
CA GLN A 363 -10.15 -7.35 19.53
C GLN A 363 -10.56 -6.68 20.83
N THR A 364 -9.70 -6.74 21.84
CA THR A 364 -9.91 -5.97 23.05
C THR A 364 -9.71 -4.47 22.77
N VAL A 365 -10.34 -3.59 23.56
CA VAL A 365 -10.11 -2.13 23.42
C VAL A 365 -8.62 -1.80 23.52
N ASP A 366 -7.89 -2.55 24.35
CA ASP A 366 -6.44 -2.42 24.48
C ASP A 366 -5.71 -2.84 23.20
N GLU A 367 -6.15 -3.89 22.49
CA GLU A 367 -5.57 -4.29 21.20
C GLU A 367 -5.74 -3.22 20.11
N TYR A 368 -6.90 -2.57 20.03
CA TYR A 368 -7.17 -1.48 19.08
C TYR A 368 -6.24 -0.27 19.30
N TYR A 369 -5.90 0.04 20.55
CA TYR A 369 -5.00 1.14 20.90
C TYR A 369 -3.51 0.73 21.07
N SER A 370 -3.16 -0.57 20.99
CA SER A 370 -1.81 -1.07 21.38
C SER A 370 -0.78 -1.24 20.27
N THR A 371 -1.08 -0.96 19.00
CA THR A 371 -0.04 -0.94 17.96
C THR A 371 0.92 0.24 18.15
N THR A 372 1.99 -0.03 18.92
CA THR A 372 3.16 0.81 19.20
C THR A 372 2.80 2.23 19.67
N LEU A 373 2.85 2.43 20.99
CA LEU A 373 2.97 3.76 21.58
C LEU A 373 4.22 4.44 20.96
N LYS A 374 4.03 5.49 20.15
CA LYS A 374 5.05 6.54 20.09
C LYS A 374 4.99 7.19 21.47
N GLU A 375 5.95 6.87 22.33
CA GLU A 375 6.04 7.47 23.68
C GLU A 375 5.97 9.00 23.58
N GLU A 376 5.28 9.64 24.53
CA GLU A 376 5.27 11.10 24.68
C GLU A 376 6.70 11.61 24.63
N GLY A 377 7.00 12.43 23.61
CA GLY A 377 8.32 13.00 23.47
C GLY A 377 8.47 14.29 24.31
N PRO A 378 9.70 14.76 24.52
CA PRO A 378 9.97 15.90 25.40
C PRO A 378 9.53 17.25 24.81
N MET A 379 9.16 17.33 23.53
CA MET A 379 8.65 18.55 22.91
C MET A 379 7.14 18.65 23.14
N VAL A 380 6.71 19.70 23.85
CA VAL A 380 5.29 19.92 24.14
C VAL A 380 4.69 20.90 23.13
N VAL A 381 3.52 20.56 22.61
CA VAL A 381 2.68 21.41 21.76
C VAL A 381 1.27 21.49 22.35
N GLU A 382 0.53 22.55 22.02
CA GLU A 382 -0.88 22.69 22.38
C GLU A 382 -1.75 22.12 21.26
N LEU A 383 -2.72 21.27 21.58
CA LEU A 383 -3.69 20.75 20.63
C LEU A 383 -5.11 21.01 21.13
N VAL A 384 -5.94 21.58 20.26
CA VAL A 384 -7.37 21.73 20.47
C VAL A 384 -8.11 21.05 19.31
N ILE A 385 -9.06 20.18 19.62
CA ILE A 385 -9.97 19.54 18.65
C ILE A 385 -11.39 19.92 19.00
N ARG A 386 -12.11 20.51 18.05
CA ARG A 386 -13.42 21.11 18.31
C ARG A 386 -14.39 21.07 17.12
N LYS A 387 -15.68 21.03 17.44
CA LYS A 387 -16.81 20.82 16.52
C LYS A 387 -17.87 21.93 16.64
N ASP A 388 -17.44 23.19 16.70
CA ASP A 388 -18.26 24.36 17.04
C ASP A 388 -19.53 24.53 16.19
N LYS A 389 -19.51 24.09 14.93
CA LYS A 389 -20.67 24.19 14.02
C LYS A 389 -21.66 23.04 14.18
N VAL A 390 -21.21 21.92 14.72
CA VAL A 390 -22.00 20.70 14.92
C VAL A 390 -22.66 20.70 16.30
N ASP A 391 -21.93 21.13 17.33
CA ASP A 391 -22.40 21.15 18.71
C ASP A 391 -21.92 22.42 19.44
N PRO A 392 -22.65 23.54 19.29
CA PRO A 392 -22.23 24.83 19.85
C PRO A 392 -22.25 24.87 21.38
N ASP A 393 -23.03 24.00 22.04
CA ASP A 393 -23.18 23.97 23.50
C ASP A 393 -22.06 23.14 24.16
N ASP A 394 -21.53 22.14 23.46
CA ASP A 394 -20.39 21.32 23.89
C ASP A 394 -19.39 21.06 22.74
N PRO A 395 -18.63 22.08 22.32
CA PRO A 395 -17.85 22.02 21.08
C PRO A 395 -16.48 21.35 21.25
N ILE A 396 -15.95 21.23 22.47
CA ILE A 396 -14.56 20.79 22.70
C ILE A 396 -14.50 19.26 22.83
N ILE A 397 -13.79 18.62 21.90
CA ILE A 397 -13.50 17.17 21.95
C ILE A 397 -12.18 16.93 22.70
N PHE A 398 -11.19 17.79 22.48
CA PHE A 398 -9.90 17.75 23.16
C PHE A 398 -9.36 19.16 23.33
N ASP A 399 -8.81 19.46 24.49
CA ASP A 399 -8.07 20.69 24.76
C ASP A 399 -6.97 20.39 25.79
N GLY A 400 -5.72 20.46 25.35
CA GLY A 400 -4.59 20.24 26.24
C GLY A 400 -3.23 20.15 25.56
N GLU A 401 -2.23 19.96 26.40
CA GLU A 401 -0.84 19.77 25.98
C GLU A 401 -0.58 18.33 25.55
N VAL A 402 0.23 18.18 24.50
CA VAL A 402 0.62 16.91 23.91
C VAL A 402 2.14 16.84 23.78
N GLY A 403 2.75 15.80 24.34
CA GLY A 403 4.18 15.52 24.20
C GLY A 403 4.47 14.75 22.92
N ILE A 404 5.24 15.34 22.00
CA ILE A 404 5.72 14.72 20.77
C ILE A 404 7.25 14.70 20.71
N ARG A 405 7.81 13.86 19.82
CA ARG A 405 9.26 13.82 19.60
C ARG A 405 9.69 15.02 18.76
N GLU A 406 10.94 15.45 18.94
CA GLU A 406 11.52 16.52 18.12
C GLU A 406 11.50 16.15 16.62
N GLY A 407 11.06 17.08 15.77
CA GLY A 407 10.79 16.82 14.36
C GLY A 407 9.48 16.06 14.10
N GLY A 408 8.57 16.01 15.08
CA GLY A 408 7.21 15.49 14.93
C GLY A 408 6.31 16.42 14.13
N ASN A 409 5.21 15.89 13.60
CA ASN A 409 4.24 16.62 12.79
C ASN A 409 2.85 16.67 13.46
N VAL A 410 1.91 17.35 12.81
CA VAL A 410 0.53 17.47 13.29
C VAL A 410 -0.14 16.11 13.51
N MET A 411 0.09 15.12 12.64
CA MET A 411 -0.44 13.77 12.83
C MET A 411 0.08 13.13 14.12
N ASP A 412 1.35 13.33 14.47
CA ASP A 412 1.90 12.82 15.73
C ASP A 412 1.17 13.40 16.95
N ALA A 413 0.86 14.71 16.95
CA ALA A 413 0.11 15.34 18.03
C ALA A 413 -1.31 14.79 18.15
N VAL A 414 -2.02 14.65 17.03
CA VAL A 414 -3.39 14.11 17.02
C VAL A 414 -3.43 12.65 17.45
N LEU A 415 -2.47 11.83 17.01
CA LEU A 415 -2.36 10.42 17.41
C LEU A 415 -2.15 10.28 18.92
N VAL A 416 -1.31 11.12 19.53
CA VAL A 416 -1.09 11.07 20.98
C VAL A 416 -2.36 11.48 21.74
N ALA A 417 -2.99 12.60 21.35
CA ALA A 417 -4.19 13.09 22.01
C ALA A 417 -5.39 12.14 21.91
N THR A 418 -5.67 11.64 20.71
CA THR A 418 -6.80 10.72 20.48
C THR A 418 -6.61 9.38 21.20
N ARG A 419 -5.38 8.86 21.27
CA ARG A 419 -5.08 7.65 22.05
C ARG A 419 -5.21 7.89 23.56
N LYS A 420 -4.75 9.05 24.06
CA LYS A 420 -4.83 9.42 25.48
C LYS A 420 -6.28 9.48 25.96
N GLU A 421 -7.14 10.15 25.19
CA GLU A 421 -8.56 10.29 25.52
C GLU A 421 -9.45 9.16 25.00
N ARG A 422 -8.86 8.15 24.33
CA ARG A 422 -9.58 7.01 23.71
C ARG A 422 -10.65 7.45 22.71
N LEU A 423 -10.33 8.49 21.94
CA LEU A 423 -11.15 8.98 20.85
C LEU A 423 -10.95 8.12 19.62
N GLN A 424 -12.05 7.83 18.91
CA GLN A 424 -11.98 7.19 17.61
C GLN A 424 -11.28 8.14 16.62
N LEU A 425 -10.42 7.58 15.77
CA LEU A 425 -9.69 8.33 14.75
C LEU A 425 -9.60 7.49 13.48
N SER A 426 -10.06 8.04 12.36
CA SER A 426 -9.86 7.46 11.01
C SER A 426 -9.03 8.42 10.16
N TYR A 427 -8.05 7.87 9.44
CA TYR A 427 -7.20 8.63 8.54
C TYR A 427 -6.62 7.74 7.43
N VAL A 428 -6.28 8.35 6.29
CA VAL A 428 -5.60 7.71 5.16
C VAL A 428 -4.52 8.65 4.65
N THR A 429 -3.26 8.19 4.58
CA THR A 429 -2.13 8.93 3.98
C THR A 429 -2.02 10.41 4.39
N GLY A 430 -2.20 10.71 5.69
CA GLY A 430 -2.07 12.08 6.21
C GLY A 430 -3.29 12.98 5.96
N TYR A 431 -4.43 12.39 5.62
CA TYR A 431 -5.74 13.00 5.66
C TYR A 431 -6.56 12.38 6.79
N ILE A 432 -7.12 13.19 7.69
CA ILE A 432 -7.97 12.73 8.78
C ILE A 432 -9.43 12.80 8.34
N SER A 433 -10.06 11.64 8.21
CA SER A 433 -11.45 11.51 7.75
C SER A 433 -12.45 11.47 8.90
N SER A 434 -12.05 11.15 10.13
CA SER A 434 -12.95 11.15 11.28
C SER A 434 -12.22 11.29 12.61
N ILE A 435 -12.79 12.06 13.53
CA ILE A 435 -12.35 12.16 14.93
C ILE A 435 -13.60 12.06 15.80
N ASP A 436 -13.54 11.25 16.85
CA ASP A 436 -14.61 11.05 17.83
C ASP A 436 -15.97 10.68 17.19
N ASN A 437 -15.92 9.78 16.20
CA ASN A 437 -17.08 9.31 15.42
C ASN A 437 -17.80 10.41 14.61
N LEU A 438 -17.21 11.60 14.48
CA LEU A 438 -17.66 12.63 13.57
C LEU A 438 -16.79 12.57 12.32
N ALA A 439 -17.35 12.04 11.24
CA ALA A 439 -16.67 11.80 9.97
C ALA A 439 -16.86 12.95 8.99
N GLU A 440 -15.96 13.08 8.01
CA GLU A 440 -16.22 13.88 6.82
C GLU A 440 -17.54 13.48 6.17
N PHE A 441 -18.21 14.44 5.56
CA PHE A 441 -19.52 14.30 4.91
C PHE A 441 -20.73 14.02 5.78
N ASP A 442 -20.59 13.83 7.10
CA ASP A 442 -21.74 13.64 8.01
C ASP A 442 -22.77 14.77 7.95
N TYR A 443 -22.35 15.98 7.54
CA TYR A 443 -23.19 17.17 7.44
C TYR A 443 -23.22 17.76 6.02
N GLY A 444 -22.91 16.94 5.00
CA GLY A 444 -22.98 17.31 3.59
C GLY A 444 -21.64 17.18 2.88
N ASN A 445 -21.65 17.19 1.54
CA ASN A 445 -20.47 16.89 0.71
C ASN A 445 -19.27 17.85 0.89
N GLU A 446 -19.47 18.95 1.60
CA GLU A 446 -18.46 19.97 1.90
C GLU A 446 -18.02 19.96 3.38
N SER A 447 -18.55 19.04 4.20
CA SER A 447 -18.23 18.95 5.62
C SER A 447 -17.02 18.07 5.90
N GLY A 448 -16.15 18.49 6.81
CA GLY A 448 -14.94 17.74 7.16
C GLY A 448 -13.99 18.47 8.11
N TRP A 449 -12.90 17.78 8.45
CA TRP A 449 -11.90 18.27 9.40
C TRP A 449 -10.88 19.19 8.73
N MET A 450 -10.77 20.41 9.26
CA MET A 450 -9.76 21.41 8.90
C MET A 450 -8.79 21.58 10.05
N PHE A 451 -7.55 21.98 9.77
CA PHE A 451 -6.62 22.32 10.84
C PHE A 451 -5.80 23.56 10.54
N ALA A 452 -5.45 24.25 11.62
CA ALA A 452 -4.57 25.40 11.62
C ALA A 452 -3.40 25.15 12.58
N VAL A 453 -2.24 25.72 12.25
CA VAL A 453 -1.08 25.77 13.14
C VAL A 453 -0.71 27.23 13.35
N ASN A 454 -0.63 27.65 14.61
CA ASN A 454 -0.36 29.03 15.02
C ASN A 454 -1.26 30.04 14.31
N GLY A 455 -2.56 29.73 14.25
CA GLY A 455 -3.55 30.61 13.65
C GLY A 455 -3.53 30.67 12.11
N VAL A 456 -2.87 29.73 11.42
CA VAL A 456 -2.85 29.68 9.94
C VAL A 456 -3.38 28.33 9.46
N PHE A 457 -4.46 28.34 8.66
CA PHE A 457 -4.98 27.14 8.02
C PHE A 457 -3.91 26.50 7.12
N SER A 458 -3.75 25.20 7.26
CA SER A 458 -2.80 24.44 6.45
C SER A 458 -3.51 23.87 5.22
N GLU A 459 -2.97 24.17 4.04
CA GLU A 459 -3.33 23.49 2.78
C GLU A 459 -2.55 22.18 2.58
N ARG A 460 -1.59 21.90 3.48
CA ARG A 460 -0.76 20.69 3.46
C ARG A 460 -1.35 19.61 4.34
N SER A 461 -1.01 18.36 4.03
CA SER A 461 -1.35 17.19 4.83
C SER A 461 -0.82 17.31 6.27
N VAL A 462 -1.53 16.72 7.23
CA VAL A 462 -1.10 16.66 8.64
C VAL A 462 0.23 15.92 8.83
N ASN A 463 0.66 15.11 7.85
CA ASN A 463 1.96 14.44 7.84
C ASN A 463 3.12 15.35 7.40
N GLU A 464 2.81 16.45 6.72
CA GLU A 464 3.79 17.35 6.09
C GLU A 464 3.97 18.66 6.87
N LYS A 465 3.14 18.88 7.90
CA LYS A 465 3.23 20.05 8.78
C LYS A 465 3.96 19.67 10.07
N TYR A 466 5.28 19.91 10.06
CA TYR A 466 6.14 19.74 11.22
C TYR A 466 5.92 20.83 12.27
N LEU A 467 6.07 20.44 13.54
CA LEU A 467 5.82 21.29 14.70
C LEU A 467 7.11 21.62 15.46
N SER A 468 7.10 22.77 16.10
CA SER A 468 8.11 23.23 17.06
C SER A 468 7.51 23.28 18.46
N ALA A 469 8.36 23.28 19.48
CA ALA A 469 7.92 23.40 20.87
C ALA A 469 7.08 24.68 21.06
N GLY A 470 5.91 24.53 21.67
CA GLY A 470 4.96 25.63 21.91
C GLY A 470 4.05 25.97 20.73
N ASP A 471 4.15 25.27 19.59
CA ASP A 471 3.17 25.44 18.52
C ASP A 471 1.77 25.05 18.99
N LYS A 472 0.77 25.81 18.53
CA LYS A 472 -0.64 25.57 18.77
C LYS A 472 -1.31 25.01 17.53
N VAL A 473 -1.85 23.81 17.64
CA VAL A 473 -2.62 23.14 16.60
C VAL A 473 -4.10 23.19 16.95
N VAL A 474 -4.92 23.62 16.01
CA VAL A 474 -6.38 23.66 16.19
C VAL A 474 -7.05 22.89 15.06
N PHE A 475 -7.81 21.86 15.40
CA PHE A 475 -8.70 21.13 14.50
C PHE A 475 -10.13 21.63 14.64
N LEU A 476 -10.75 21.95 13.52
CA LEU A 476 -12.09 22.50 13.41
C LEU A 476 -12.90 21.65 12.45
N TYR A 477 -14.08 21.20 12.87
CA TYR A 477 -15.03 20.59 11.94
C TYR A 477 -15.80 21.68 11.17
N SER A 478 -15.62 21.68 9.84
CA SER A 478 -16.26 22.61 8.91
C SER A 478 -17.48 21.97 8.25
N LEU A 479 -18.47 22.79 7.90
CA LEU A 479 -19.62 22.43 7.08
C LEU A 479 -19.55 22.96 5.65
N ASP A 480 -18.52 23.76 5.30
CA ASP A 480 -18.38 24.47 4.01
C ASP A 480 -16.90 24.61 3.62
N MET A 481 -16.18 23.49 3.46
CA MET A 481 -14.80 23.44 2.94
C MET A 481 -13.82 24.44 3.62
N GLY A 482 -14.02 24.69 4.91
CA GLY A 482 -13.23 25.59 5.75
C GLY A 482 -13.71 27.04 5.78
N LYS A 483 -14.63 27.48 4.89
CA LYS A 483 -15.07 28.89 4.81
C LYS A 483 -15.82 29.36 6.05
N ASP A 484 -16.60 28.47 6.66
CA ASP A 484 -17.42 28.73 7.84
C ASP A 484 -16.63 28.75 9.16
N VAL A 485 -15.45 28.14 9.15
CA VAL A 485 -14.50 28.11 10.28
C VAL A 485 -13.27 28.99 10.05
N ALA A 486 -13.10 29.56 8.84
CA ALA A 486 -12.05 30.52 8.48
C ALA A 486 -12.02 31.75 9.40
N VAL A 487 -13.19 32.19 9.88
CA VAL A 487 -13.39 33.39 10.69
C VAL A 487 -12.70 33.32 12.08
N TYR A 488 -12.37 32.13 12.56
CA TYR A 488 -11.70 31.96 13.86
C TYR A 488 -10.24 32.41 13.87
N LEU A 489 -9.62 32.67 12.70
CA LEU A 489 -8.24 33.14 12.60
C LEU A 489 -8.09 34.67 12.69
N GLU A 490 -9.16 35.43 12.49
CA GLU A 490 -9.13 36.90 12.58
C GLU A 490 -9.44 37.41 14.00
N ALA A 491 -9.94 36.55 14.89
CA ALA A 491 -10.36 36.92 16.25
C ALA A 491 -9.27 36.76 17.32
N ASP A 492 -8.32 35.83 17.14
CA ASP A 492 -7.17 35.61 18.03
C ASP A 492 -5.89 36.15 17.37
N GLY A 493 -5.78 37.48 17.33
CA GLY A 493 -4.69 38.17 16.66
C GLY A 493 -3.30 37.87 17.24
N GLU A 494 -2.41 37.35 16.39
CA GLU A 494 -1.01 37.79 16.36
C GLU A 494 -0.66 38.17 14.91
N LYS A 495 -0.29 39.44 14.74
CA LYS A 495 0.26 40.02 13.52
C LYS A 495 1.76 39.78 13.43
#